data_AF-A0A3B9CZR1-F1
#
_entry.id   AF-A0A3B9CZR1-F1
#
_cell.length_a   1.000
_cell.length_b   1.000
_cell.length_c   1.000
_cell.angle_alpha   90.00
_cell.angle_beta   90.00
_cell.angle_gamma   90.00
#
_symmetry.space_group_name_H-M   'P 1'
#
loop_
_entity.id
_entity.type
_entity.pdbx_description
1 polymer ?
#
loop_
_entity_poly.entity_id
_entity_poly.type
_entity_poly.pdbx_seq_one_letter_code
_entity_poly.pdbx_strand_id
1 'polypeptide(L)'
;MRNYVPAGRSPIKTSGERLMRITASCVGKLRIPAHEARKSLKRAGGCRYLSVSRRATMGIGETAALTAALLWAVASLLYGRVRLSAWEMNCSKNVIASAFLLIQLGVIFLLGHSESWLPAHTSAWLWLGFSGVIGITLGDTCYFRSLQILGPRESLVVFTTAPLFGAALGWIFLQEHLTLVNIA
;
A
#
# COMPACT_ATOMS: atom_id res chain seq x y z
N MET A 1 44.68 -57.63 -6.32
CA MET A 1 43.76 -57.25 -5.22
C MET A 1 44.39 -56.03 -4.54
N ARG A 2 43.84 -54.82 -4.39
CA ARG A 2 42.52 -54.17 -4.52
C ARG A 2 42.80 -52.75 -5.07
N ASN A 3 42.19 -52.38 -6.19
CA ASN A 3 41.04 -51.48 -6.31
C ASN A 3 41.25 -50.03 -5.85
N TYR A 4 41.41 -49.18 -6.86
CA TYR A 4 41.08 -47.76 -6.94
C TYR A 4 39.70 -47.46 -6.32
N VAL A 5 39.58 -46.39 -5.53
CA VAL A 5 38.30 -45.81 -5.08
C VAL A 5 38.27 -44.34 -5.50
N PRO A 6 37.32 -43.91 -6.35
CA PRO A 6 37.18 -42.51 -6.73
C PRO A 6 36.24 -41.73 -5.78
N ALA A 7 36.36 -40.40 -5.85
CA ALA A 7 35.64 -39.41 -5.06
C ALA A 7 34.12 -39.36 -5.30
N GLY A 8 33.35 -39.00 -4.26
CA GLY A 8 31.91 -38.75 -4.36
C GLY A 8 31.35 -37.92 -3.20
N ARG A 9 31.09 -36.63 -3.49
CA ARG A 9 30.03 -35.71 -2.99
C ARG A 9 29.61 -35.74 -1.51
N SER A 10 29.72 -34.57 -0.88
CA SER A 10 28.91 -34.16 0.28
C SER A 10 27.40 -34.20 -0.01
N PRO A 11 26.57 -34.47 1.00
CA PRO A 11 25.46 -33.54 1.26
C PRO A 11 25.30 -33.22 2.75
N ILE A 12 25.28 -31.92 3.02
CA ILE A 12 24.80 -31.29 4.25
C ILE A 12 23.34 -31.72 4.44
N LYS A 13 23.06 -32.63 5.36
CA LYS A 13 21.69 -33.02 5.74
C LYS A 13 21.44 -32.74 7.23
N THR A 14 20.43 -31.90 7.44
CA THR A 14 19.42 -31.98 8.50
C THR A 14 19.80 -31.58 9.93
N SER A 15 20.05 -30.27 10.11
CA SER A 15 19.96 -29.55 11.40
C SER A 15 18.50 -29.36 11.89
N GLY A 16 17.49 -29.80 11.13
CA GLY A 16 16.06 -29.59 11.43
C GLY A 16 15.44 -30.55 12.45
N GLU A 17 15.93 -31.79 12.56
CA GLU A 17 15.32 -32.80 13.45
C GLU A 17 15.68 -32.59 14.93
N ARG A 18 16.81 -31.91 15.19
CA ARG A 18 17.27 -31.65 16.56
C ARG A 18 16.52 -30.49 17.22
N LEU A 19 15.98 -29.55 16.43
CA LEU A 19 15.17 -28.42 16.92
C LEU A 19 13.74 -28.82 17.29
N MET A 20 13.13 -29.79 16.57
CA MET A 20 11.75 -30.23 16.85
C MET A 20 11.59 -31.03 18.15
N ARG A 21 12.65 -31.67 18.64
CA ARG A 21 12.59 -32.41 19.92
C ARG A 21 12.60 -31.49 21.14
N ILE A 22 13.22 -30.31 21.04
CA ILE A 22 13.32 -29.35 22.14
C ILE A 22 11.99 -28.62 22.34
N THR A 23 11.29 -28.25 21.25
CA THR A 23 9.98 -27.61 21.33
C THR A 23 8.89 -28.55 21.86
N ALA A 24 8.93 -29.84 21.53
CA ALA A 24 7.97 -30.83 22.06
C ALA A 24 8.10 -31.05 23.57
N SER A 25 9.32 -30.95 24.14
CA SER A 25 9.55 -31.13 25.58
C SER A 25 9.02 -29.97 26.43
N CYS A 26 9.01 -28.74 25.90
CA CYS A 26 8.47 -27.58 26.60
C CYS A 26 6.94 -27.52 26.61
N VAL A 27 6.26 -28.04 25.58
CA VAL A 27 4.78 -28.03 25.50
C VAL A 27 4.13 -28.98 26.51
N GLY A 28 4.81 -30.08 26.88
CA GLY A 28 4.27 -31.09 27.82
C GLY A 28 4.17 -30.65 29.29
N LYS A 29 4.79 -29.54 29.70
CA LYS A 29 4.86 -29.11 31.10
C LYS A 29 3.91 -27.97 31.49
N LEU A 30 3.16 -27.39 30.57
CA LEU A 30 2.22 -26.32 30.88
C LEU A 30 0.80 -26.85 31.17
N ARG A 31 0.68 -27.70 32.19
CA ARG A 31 -0.62 -28.16 32.71
C ARG A 31 -1.14 -27.13 33.71
N ILE A 32 -1.69 -26.03 33.21
CA ILE A 32 -2.38 -25.05 34.06
C ILE A 32 -3.67 -25.70 34.59
N PRO A 33 -3.85 -25.84 35.92
CA PRO A 33 -5.04 -26.48 36.48
C PRO A 33 -6.29 -25.64 36.18
N ALA A 34 -7.27 -26.26 35.53
CA ALA A 34 -8.50 -25.62 35.00
C ALA A 34 -9.36 -24.87 36.06
N HIS A 35 -9.10 -25.09 37.35
CA HIS A 35 -9.81 -24.45 38.44
C HIS A 35 -9.39 -22.98 38.68
N GLU A 36 -8.16 -22.60 38.33
CA GLU A 36 -7.64 -21.24 38.51
C GLU A 36 -8.01 -20.31 37.35
N ALA A 37 -8.10 -20.85 36.12
CA ALA A 37 -8.53 -20.09 34.95
C ALA A 37 -9.99 -19.59 35.08
N ARG A 38 -10.88 -20.36 35.72
CA ARG A 38 -12.27 -19.93 35.96
C ARG A 38 -12.40 -18.75 36.92
N LYS A 39 -11.47 -18.60 37.87
CA LYS A 39 -11.50 -17.51 38.86
C LYS A 39 -11.00 -16.19 38.27
N SER A 40 -10.00 -16.24 37.38
CA SER A 40 -9.52 -15.04 36.68
C SER A 40 -10.52 -14.51 35.63
N LEU A 41 -11.25 -15.39 34.95
CA LEU A 41 -12.30 -15.01 33.99
C LEU A 41 -13.49 -14.31 34.65
N LYS A 42 -13.85 -14.67 35.89
CA LYS A 42 -14.96 -14.01 36.62
C LYS A 42 -14.58 -12.66 37.25
N ARG A 43 -13.28 -12.38 37.43
CA ARG A 43 -12.79 -11.07 37.91
C ARG A 43 -12.61 -10.04 36.80
N ALA A 44 -12.56 -10.46 35.54
CA ALA A 44 -12.62 -9.57 34.37
C ALA A 44 -14.08 -9.16 34.03
N GLY A 45 -14.86 -8.84 35.06
CA GLY A 45 -16.18 -8.23 34.97
C GLY A 45 -16.06 -6.82 34.39
N GLY A 46 -15.87 -6.74 33.07
CA GLY A 46 -15.68 -5.47 32.38
C GLY A 46 -15.03 -5.57 31.00
N CYS A 47 -14.83 -6.75 30.42
CA CYS A 47 -14.34 -6.84 29.04
C CYS A 47 -15.47 -6.54 28.04
N ARG A 48 -15.80 -5.24 27.94
CA ARG A 48 -16.72 -4.62 26.99
C ARG A 48 -16.11 -4.55 25.58
N TYR A 49 -15.50 -5.63 25.12
CA TYR A 49 -14.90 -5.72 23.77
C TYR A 49 -15.77 -6.50 22.76
N LEU A 50 -16.84 -7.12 23.24
CA LEU A 50 -17.80 -7.83 22.39
C LEU A 50 -18.96 -6.91 22.01
N SER A 51 -18.75 -6.09 20.98
CA SER A 51 -19.74 -5.82 19.90
C SER A 51 -19.30 -4.63 19.04
N VAL A 52 -18.23 -4.77 18.25
CA VAL A 52 -18.12 -4.00 17.00
C VAL A 52 -18.63 -4.88 15.87
N SER A 53 -19.91 -5.28 15.97
CA SER A 53 -20.67 -5.67 14.78
C SER A 53 -21.46 -4.45 14.35
N ARG A 54 -20.73 -3.43 13.91
CA ARG A 54 -21.34 -2.32 13.18
C ARG A 54 -21.54 -2.86 11.78
N ARG A 55 -22.79 -3.08 11.38
CA ARG A 55 -23.15 -3.34 9.99
C ARG A 55 -22.74 -2.10 9.20
N ALA A 56 -21.51 -2.09 8.71
CA ALA A 56 -20.98 -1.00 7.91
C ALA A 56 -21.69 -1.09 6.55
N THR A 57 -22.77 -0.33 6.39
CA THR A 57 -23.16 0.12 5.05
C THR A 57 -22.04 1.06 4.61
N MET A 58 -21.04 0.52 3.90
CA MET A 58 -19.92 1.32 3.44
C MET A 58 -20.44 2.47 2.59
N GLY A 59 -20.09 3.69 2.97
CA GLY A 59 -20.45 4.88 2.19
C GLY A 59 -19.78 4.86 0.81
N ILE A 60 -20.31 5.63 -0.14
CA ILE A 60 -19.76 5.73 -1.52
C ILE A 60 -18.27 6.13 -1.48
N GLY A 61 -17.87 7.00 -0.54
CA GLY A 61 -16.48 7.39 -0.36
C GLY A 61 -15.59 6.27 0.19
N GLU A 62 -16.07 5.49 1.14
CA GLU A 62 -15.33 4.36 1.72
C GLU A 62 -15.10 3.27 0.68
N THR A 63 -16.14 2.93 -0.08
CA THR A 63 -16.00 1.96 -1.18
C THR A 63 -15.07 2.49 -2.26
N ALA A 64 -15.20 3.77 -2.68
CA ALA A 64 -14.31 4.38 -3.65
C ALA A 64 -12.84 4.37 -3.19
N ALA A 65 -12.57 4.68 -1.92
CA ALA A 65 -11.22 4.66 -1.37
C ALA A 65 -10.60 3.25 -1.38
N LEU A 66 -11.38 2.23 -0.98
CA LEU A 66 -10.92 0.84 -1.01
C LEU A 66 -10.71 0.33 -2.43
N THR A 67 -11.62 0.68 -3.36
CA THR A 67 -11.46 0.35 -4.79
C THR A 67 -10.22 1.03 -5.37
N ALA A 68 -9.98 2.31 -5.07
CA ALA A 68 -8.79 3.02 -5.51
C ALA A 68 -7.51 2.36 -4.97
N ALA A 69 -7.46 2.01 -3.68
CA ALA A 69 -6.32 1.32 -3.09
C ALA A 69 -6.08 -0.06 -3.73
N LEU A 70 -7.15 -0.83 -3.99
CA LEU A 70 -7.06 -2.13 -4.66
C LEU A 70 -6.55 -1.99 -6.10
N LEU A 71 -7.12 -1.06 -6.87
CA LEU A 71 -6.71 -0.79 -8.25
C LEU A 71 -5.25 -0.36 -8.32
N TRP A 72 -4.82 0.50 -7.39
CA TRP A 72 -3.44 0.93 -7.30
C TRP A 72 -2.49 -0.24 -7.02
N ALA A 73 -2.81 -1.08 -6.03
CA ALA A 73 -1.99 -2.25 -5.69
C ALA A 73 -1.86 -3.23 -6.88
N VAL A 74 -2.96 -3.51 -7.59
CA VAL A 74 -2.94 -4.36 -8.79
C VAL A 74 -2.12 -3.71 -9.90
N ALA A 75 -2.31 -2.41 -10.14
CA ALA A 75 -1.56 -1.67 -11.15
C ALA A 75 -0.04 -1.72 -10.88
N SER A 76 0.41 -1.52 -9.64
CA SER A 76 1.82 -1.64 -9.26
C SER A 76 2.40 -3.02 -9.57
N LEU A 77 1.63 -4.10 -9.33
CA LEU A 77 2.04 -5.47 -9.67
C LEU A 77 2.12 -5.71 -11.18
N LEU A 78 1.25 -5.09 -11.96
CA LEU A 78 1.29 -5.17 -13.43
C LEU A 78 2.47 -4.37 -13.99
N TYR A 79 2.64 -3.12 -13.54
CA TYR A 79 3.73 -2.26 -13.97
C TYR A 79 5.11 -2.84 -13.64
N GLY A 80 5.27 -3.52 -12.51
CA GLY A 80 6.51 -4.23 -12.19
C GLY A 80 6.86 -5.40 -13.13
N ARG A 81 5.93 -5.86 -13.98
CA ARG A 81 6.17 -6.92 -14.97
C ARG A 81 6.40 -6.40 -16.38
N VAL A 82 6.12 -5.13 -16.63
CA VAL A 82 6.27 -4.50 -17.94
C VAL A 82 7.75 -4.12 -18.15
N ARG A 83 8.30 -4.47 -19.32
CA ARG A 83 9.73 -4.23 -19.66
C ARG A 83 9.99 -2.88 -20.37
N LEU A 84 9.09 -1.92 -20.22
CA LEU A 84 9.24 -0.58 -20.77
C LEU A 84 10.10 0.28 -19.85
N SER A 85 10.69 1.36 -20.37
CA SER A 85 11.38 2.34 -19.52
C SER A 85 10.37 3.09 -18.63
N ALA A 86 10.84 3.60 -17.49
CA ALA A 86 9.99 4.36 -16.56
C ALA A 86 9.34 5.59 -17.21
N TRP A 87 10.02 6.21 -18.19
CA TRP A 87 9.49 7.34 -18.96
C TRP A 87 8.35 6.90 -19.89
N GLU A 88 8.56 5.84 -20.67
CA GLU A 88 7.55 5.32 -21.61
C GLU A 88 6.29 4.85 -20.88
N MET A 89 6.45 4.22 -19.71
CA MET A 89 5.33 3.83 -18.84
C MET A 89 4.53 5.04 -18.39
N ASN A 90 5.22 6.10 -17.95
CA ASN A 90 4.57 7.33 -17.52
C ASN A 90 3.83 8.02 -18.68
N CYS A 91 4.49 8.17 -19.83
CA CYS A 91 3.86 8.74 -21.02
C CYS A 91 2.62 7.95 -21.44
N SER A 92 2.71 6.62 -21.50
CA SER A 92 1.57 5.76 -21.87
C SER A 92 0.40 5.91 -20.90
N LYS A 93 0.68 5.93 -19.58
CA LYS A 93 -0.34 6.18 -18.55
C LYS A 93 -1.02 7.53 -18.77
N ASN A 94 -0.24 8.59 -19.02
CA ASN A 94 -0.76 9.95 -19.14
C ASN A 94 -1.52 10.20 -20.45
N VAL A 95 -1.15 9.52 -21.55
CA VAL A 95 -1.92 9.56 -22.79
C VAL A 95 -3.31 8.96 -22.58
N ILE A 96 -3.39 7.80 -21.92
CA ILE A 96 -4.67 7.15 -21.58
C ILE A 96 -5.47 8.05 -20.64
N ALA A 97 -4.84 8.57 -19.57
CA ALA A 97 -5.51 9.45 -18.61
C ALA A 97 -6.05 10.74 -19.27
N SER A 98 -5.29 11.33 -20.20
CA SER A 98 -5.71 12.52 -20.95
C SER A 98 -6.91 12.23 -21.85
N ALA A 99 -6.96 11.05 -22.48
CA ALA A 99 -8.12 10.63 -23.28
C ALA A 99 -9.38 10.50 -22.41
N PHE A 100 -9.28 9.87 -21.24
CA PHE A 100 -10.40 9.80 -20.28
C PHE A 100 -10.82 11.17 -19.77
N LEU A 101 -9.87 12.06 -19.48
CA LEU A 101 -10.16 13.43 -19.06
C LEU A 101 -10.93 14.21 -20.13
N LEU A 102 -10.52 14.10 -21.41
CA LEU A 102 -11.20 14.76 -22.53
C LEU A 102 -12.61 14.20 -22.76
N ILE A 103 -12.79 12.88 -22.65
CA ILE A 103 -14.12 12.26 -22.73
C ILE A 103 -15.00 12.79 -21.60
N GLN A 104 -14.49 12.82 -20.36
CA GLN A 104 -15.23 13.33 -19.21
C GLN A 104 -15.62 14.80 -19.39
N LEU A 105 -14.70 15.64 -19.87
CA LEU A 105 -14.97 17.04 -20.14
C LEU A 105 -16.01 17.21 -21.25
N GLY A 106 -15.95 16.39 -22.30
CA GLY A 106 -16.95 16.35 -23.36
C GLY A 106 -18.34 15.98 -22.86
N VAL A 107 -18.45 14.98 -21.98
CA VAL A 107 -19.73 14.61 -21.34
C VAL A 107 -20.30 15.75 -20.50
N ILE A 108 -19.46 16.40 -19.69
CA ILE A 108 -19.88 17.54 -18.85
C ILE A 108 -20.37 18.70 -19.73
N PHE A 109 -19.67 18.98 -20.82
CA PHE A 109 -20.05 20.00 -21.79
C PHE A 109 -21.41 19.69 -22.45
N LEU A 110 -21.63 18.44 -22.86
CA LEU A 110 -22.90 17.99 -23.43
C LEU A 110 -24.07 18.06 -22.43
N LEU A 111 -23.81 17.88 -21.14
CA LEU A 111 -24.78 18.03 -20.07
C LEU A 111 -25.07 19.50 -19.69
N GLY A 112 -24.50 20.48 -20.41
CA GLY A 112 -24.79 21.90 -20.23
C GLY A 112 -24.14 22.54 -19.00
N HIS A 113 -23.16 21.88 -18.37
CA HIS A 113 -22.45 22.38 -17.19
C HIS A 113 -21.12 23.06 -17.56
N SER A 114 -21.09 23.88 -18.62
CA SER A 114 -19.84 24.42 -19.19
C SER A 114 -19.12 25.47 -18.33
N GLU A 115 -19.86 26.22 -17.52
CA GLU A 115 -19.39 27.51 -17.00
C GLU A 115 -18.47 27.43 -15.76
N SER A 116 -18.38 26.29 -15.07
CA SER A 116 -17.79 26.25 -13.71
C SER A 116 -16.52 25.40 -13.53
N TRP A 117 -16.07 24.65 -14.53
CA TRP A 117 -15.05 23.60 -14.33
C TRP A 117 -13.65 23.96 -14.81
N LEU A 118 -13.53 24.96 -15.68
CA LEU A 118 -12.22 25.42 -16.17
C LEU A 118 -11.69 26.55 -15.27
N PRO A 119 -10.38 26.56 -14.94
CA PRO A 119 -9.79 27.64 -14.20
C PRO A 119 -10.00 28.99 -14.90
N ALA A 120 -10.68 29.92 -14.23
CA ALA A 120 -10.98 31.24 -14.76
C ALA A 120 -9.75 32.15 -14.89
N HIS A 121 -8.68 31.86 -14.13
CA HIS A 121 -7.48 32.70 -14.06
C HIS A 121 -6.28 32.03 -14.72
N THR A 122 -5.50 32.80 -15.50
CA THR A 122 -4.26 32.34 -16.15
C THR A 122 -3.23 31.83 -15.14
N SER A 123 -3.17 32.42 -13.95
CA SER A 123 -2.27 31.96 -12.88
C SER A 123 -2.57 30.53 -12.43
N ALA A 124 -3.84 30.12 -12.40
CA ALA A 124 -4.23 28.77 -12.04
C ALA A 124 -3.71 27.75 -13.07
N TRP A 125 -3.76 28.08 -14.36
CA TRP A 125 -3.17 27.26 -15.43
C TRP A 125 -1.66 27.10 -15.29
N LEU A 126 -0.94 28.16 -14.90
CA LEU A 126 0.50 28.09 -14.64
C LEU A 126 0.81 27.15 -13.47
N TRP A 127 0.08 27.26 -12.35
CA TRP A 127 0.24 26.37 -11.21
C TRP A 127 -0.12 24.91 -11.54
N LEU A 128 -1.15 24.69 -12.36
CA LEU A 128 -1.58 23.37 -12.80
C LEU A 128 -0.53 22.72 -13.72
N GLY A 129 0.07 23.50 -14.63
CA GLY A 129 1.18 23.05 -15.47
C GLY A 129 2.43 22.72 -14.62
N PHE A 130 2.78 23.60 -13.69
CA PHE A 130 3.94 23.41 -12.82
C PHE A 130 3.80 22.18 -11.91
N SER A 131 2.62 22.01 -11.30
CA SER A 131 2.34 20.83 -10.48
C SER A 131 2.29 19.55 -11.30
N GLY A 132 1.79 19.60 -12.54
CA GLY A 132 1.83 18.47 -13.48
C GLY A 132 3.26 18.03 -13.82
N VAL A 133 4.18 18.96 -14.08
CA VAL A 133 5.58 18.62 -14.35
C VAL A 133 6.24 17.97 -13.12
N ILE A 134 6.03 18.53 -11.93
CA ILE A 134 6.68 18.02 -10.72
C ILE A 134 6.03 16.70 -10.25
N GLY A 135 4.71 16.68 -10.10
CA GLY A 135 4.00 15.52 -9.56
C GLY A 135 3.87 14.39 -10.57
N ILE A 136 3.28 14.68 -11.73
CA ILE A 136 2.95 13.66 -12.73
C ILE A 136 4.19 13.25 -13.51
N THR A 137 5.07 14.18 -13.88
CA THR A 137 6.23 13.80 -14.71
C THR A 137 7.36 13.27 -13.83
N LEU A 138 7.91 14.09 -12.92
CA LEU A 138 9.04 13.67 -12.09
C LEU A 138 8.63 12.62 -11.06
N GLY A 139 7.53 12.83 -10.34
CA GLY A 139 7.06 11.92 -9.29
C GLY A 139 6.77 10.52 -9.83
N ASP A 140 5.94 10.39 -10.87
CA ASP A 140 5.60 9.08 -11.43
C ASP A 140 6.81 8.39 -12.08
N THR A 141 7.70 9.13 -12.76
CA THR A 141 8.91 8.53 -13.32
C THR A 141 9.83 7.98 -12.23
N CYS A 142 9.99 8.68 -11.11
CA CYS A 142 10.70 8.18 -9.94
C CYS A 142 10.03 6.93 -9.35
N TYR A 143 8.71 6.90 -9.26
CA TYR A 143 7.95 5.75 -8.77
C TYR A 143 8.08 4.52 -9.70
N PHE A 144 7.94 4.70 -11.01
CA PHE A 144 8.15 3.60 -11.96
C PHE A 144 9.60 3.12 -11.95
N ARG A 145 10.55 4.03 -11.73
CA ARG A 145 11.95 3.63 -11.58
C ARG A 145 12.20 2.84 -10.31
N SER A 146 11.58 3.21 -9.18
CA SER A 146 11.66 2.44 -7.94
C SER A 146 11.06 1.04 -8.11
N LEU A 147 9.92 0.94 -8.82
CA LEU A 147 9.29 -0.33 -9.19
C LEU A 147 10.24 -1.26 -9.96
N GLN A 148 11.03 -0.71 -10.87
CA GLN A 148 11.99 -1.49 -11.67
C GLN A 148 13.23 -1.92 -10.87
N ILE A 149 13.70 -1.10 -9.93
CA ILE A 149 14.91 -1.36 -9.14
C ILE A 149 14.62 -2.26 -7.95
N LEU A 150 13.59 -1.95 -7.16
CA LEU A 150 13.27 -2.59 -5.88
C LEU A 150 12.17 -3.66 -6.02
N GLY A 151 11.39 -3.60 -7.10
CA GLY A 151 10.19 -4.41 -7.27
C GLY A 151 8.95 -3.81 -6.59
N PRO A 152 7.75 -4.37 -6.88
CA PRO A 152 6.47 -3.83 -6.39
C PRO A 152 6.30 -3.83 -4.88
N ARG A 153 6.80 -4.86 -4.19
CA ARG A 153 6.58 -5.03 -2.74
C ARG A 153 7.28 -3.94 -1.94
N GLU A 154 8.58 -3.78 -2.14
CA GLU A 154 9.38 -2.79 -1.43
C GLU A 154 8.98 -1.36 -1.82
N SER A 155 8.68 -1.12 -3.11
CA SER A 155 8.23 0.20 -3.57
C SER A 155 6.91 0.62 -2.92
N LEU A 156 5.96 -0.30 -2.73
CA LEU A 156 4.70 0.00 -2.06
C LEU A 156 4.89 0.29 -0.56
N VAL A 157 5.82 -0.39 0.11
CA VAL A 157 6.16 -0.10 1.51
C VAL A 157 6.77 1.30 1.63
N VAL A 158 7.65 1.70 0.73
CA VAL A 158 8.16 3.09 0.72
C VAL A 158 7.03 4.07 0.40
N PHE A 159 6.09 3.71 -0.50
CA PHE A 159 4.97 4.58 -0.83
C PHE A 159 4.04 4.88 0.37
N THR A 160 3.98 4.01 1.39
CA THR A 160 3.18 4.30 2.59
C THR A 160 3.74 5.42 3.45
N THR A 161 4.94 5.93 3.16
CA THR A 161 5.46 7.16 3.79
C THR A 161 4.93 8.43 3.12
N ALA A 162 4.26 8.35 1.97
CA ALA A 162 3.70 9.51 1.27
C ALA A 162 2.75 10.37 2.15
N PRO A 163 1.88 9.79 3.00
CA PRO A 163 1.04 10.58 3.92
C PRO A 163 1.85 11.42 4.91
N LEU A 164 3.04 10.96 5.34
CA LEU A 164 3.90 11.72 6.25
C LEU A 164 4.39 13.01 5.57
N PHE A 165 4.88 12.90 4.33
CA PHE A 165 5.31 14.06 3.56
C PHE A 165 4.13 14.94 3.16
N GLY A 166 2.98 14.34 2.80
CA GLY A 166 1.74 15.06 2.50
C GLY A 166 1.26 15.91 3.67
N ALA A 167 1.22 15.35 4.88
CA ALA A 167 0.83 16.07 6.09
C ALA A 167 1.82 17.19 6.43
N ALA A 168 3.13 16.95 6.29
CA ALA A 168 4.15 17.98 6.53
C ALA A 168 4.04 19.15 5.54
N LEU A 169 3.86 18.84 4.24
CA LEU A 169 3.67 19.86 3.20
C LEU A 169 2.33 20.59 3.35
N GLY A 170 1.25 19.89 3.71
CA GLY A 170 -0.06 20.49 4.00
C GLY A 170 0.00 21.47 5.17
N TRP A 171 0.73 21.13 6.22
CA TRP A 171 0.93 22.03 7.35
C TRP A 171 1.73 23.29 6.96
N ILE A 172 2.80 23.14 6.18
CA ILE A 172 3.67 24.28 5.80
C ILE A 172 2.98 25.18 4.75
N PHE A 173 2.44 24.59 3.68
CA PHE A 173 1.96 25.34 2.51
C PHE A 173 0.46 25.66 2.58
N LEU A 174 -0.36 24.75 3.09
CA LEU A 174 -1.81 24.93 3.22
C LEU A 174 -2.22 25.50 4.58
N GLN A 175 -1.28 25.63 5.53
CA GLN A 175 -1.54 26.10 6.89
C GLN A 175 -2.61 25.25 7.60
N GLU A 176 -2.68 23.95 7.28
CA GLU A 176 -3.60 23.03 7.92
C GLU A 176 -3.16 22.75 9.36
N HIS A 177 -4.06 22.98 10.32
CA HIS A 177 -3.81 22.69 11.73
C HIS A 177 -4.05 21.19 12.01
N LEU A 178 -2.96 20.43 12.15
CA LEU A 178 -3.01 19.03 12.56
C LEU A 178 -3.27 18.95 14.07
N THR A 179 -4.48 18.54 14.45
CA THR A 179 -4.79 18.23 15.85
C THR A 179 -4.16 16.89 16.25
N LEU A 180 -3.89 16.70 17.55
CA LEU A 180 -3.31 15.46 18.09
C LEU A 180 -4.10 14.20 17.70
N VAL A 181 -5.40 14.32 17.48
CA VAL A 181 -6.29 13.22 17.03
C VAL A 181 -6.06 12.85 15.56
N ASN A 182 -5.58 13.78 14.73
CA ASN A 182 -5.26 13.51 13.32
C ASN A 182 -3.86 12.91 13.14
N ILE A 183 -3.03 12.94 14.19
CA ILE A 183 -1.65 12.44 14.18
C ILE A 183 -1.53 11.06 14.88
N ALA A 184 -2.45 10.75 15.81
CA ALA A 184 -2.49 9.51 16.60
C ALA A 184 -3.30 8.39 15.93
#